data_AF-A0A6C0DRW4-F1
#
_entry.id   AF-A0A6C0DRW4-F1
#
_cell.length_a   1.000
_cell.length_b   1.000
_cell.length_c   1.000
_cell.angle_alpha   90.00
_cell.angle_beta   90.00
_cell.angle_gamma   90.00
#
_symmetry.space_group_name_H-M   'P 1'
#
loop_
_entity.id
_entity.type
_entity.pdbx_description
1 polymer ?
#
loop_
_entity_poly.entity_id
_entity_poly.type
_entity_poly.pdbx_seq_one_letter_code
_entity_poly.pdbx_strand_id
1 'polypeptide(L)'
;MLEIINKIGIWSSFLFFIITILCLYKQPYYLGGYLVFFSINEVCNILLKLLIKEKRPDDGLNEIPNERPNERPNERTVFNPSIFDNNEGADKYGMPSHHTQSLFFSCVYLYLTKKYTWLLLIQSFIIGITIYQRYITKRHTIEQLMVGSLIGSIIGYVSYITTKQYIYHCSAFHDKIGI
;
A
#
# COMPACT_ATOMS: atom_id res chain seq x y z
N MET A 1 -7.57 22.32 -0.37
CA MET A 1 -7.64 21.26 0.67
C MET A 1 -7.68 19.86 0.06
N LEU A 2 -8.64 19.56 -0.83
CA LEU A 2 -8.76 18.23 -1.47
C LEU A 2 -7.52 17.82 -2.28
N GLU A 3 -6.87 18.76 -2.96
CA GLU A 3 -5.65 18.51 -3.73
C GLU A 3 -4.47 18.03 -2.86
N ILE A 4 -4.31 18.60 -1.65
CA ILE A 4 -3.26 18.21 -0.71
C ILE A 4 -3.50 16.78 -0.21
N ILE A 5 -4.75 16.46 0.16
CA ILE A 5 -5.16 15.11 0.57
C ILE A 5 -4.87 14.09 -0.54
N ASN A 6 -5.17 14.44 -1.80
CA ASN A 6 -4.90 13.59 -2.96
C ASN A 6 -3.40 13.34 -3.15
N LYS A 7 -2.58 14.39 -3.09
CA LYS A 7 -1.12 14.26 -3.19
C LYS A 7 -0.57 13.36 -2.08
N ILE A 8 -0.98 13.57 -0.83
CA ILE A 8 -0.55 12.73 0.30
C ILE A 8 -1.00 11.28 0.10
N GLY A 9 -2.26 11.03 -0.28
CA GLY A 9 -2.78 9.68 -0.48
C GLY A 9 -2.06 8.91 -1.58
N ILE A 10 -1.69 9.58 -2.69
CA ILE A 10 -0.95 8.97 -3.80
C ILE A 10 0.47 8.58 -3.40
N TRP A 11 1.18 9.47 -2.68
CA TRP A 11 2.59 9.27 -2.31
C TRP A 11 2.82 8.53 -0.99
N SER A 12 1.76 8.24 -0.24
CA SER A 12 1.79 7.63 1.10
C SER A 12 2.62 6.35 1.18
N SER A 13 2.42 5.40 0.26
CA SER A 13 3.15 4.11 0.25
C SER A 13 4.64 4.30 0.02
N PHE A 14 5.02 5.20 -0.89
CA PHE A 14 6.43 5.54 -1.13
C PHE A 14 7.05 6.23 0.10
N LEU A 15 6.32 7.16 0.72
CA LEU A 15 6.75 7.82 1.95
C LEU A 15 7.01 6.79 3.08
N PHE A 16 6.11 5.82 3.26
CA PHE A 16 6.27 4.75 4.25
C PHE A 16 7.48 3.88 3.96
N PHE A 17 7.71 3.57 2.68
CA PHE A 17 8.89 2.82 2.25
C PHE A 17 10.18 3.53 2.67
N ILE A 18 10.30 4.83 2.36
CA ILE A 18 11.47 5.63 2.73
C ILE A 18 11.62 5.77 4.25
N ILE A 19 10.55 6.10 4.98
CA ILE A 19 10.58 6.22 6.44
C ILE A 19 11.04 4.90 7.08
N THR A 20 10.54 3.77 6.60
CA THR A 20 10.91 2.45 7.14
C THR A 20 12.38 2.15 6.91
N ILE A 21 12.91 2.44 5.72
CA ILE A 21 14.34 2.31 5.42
C ILE A 21 15.18 3.15 6.39
N LEU A 22 14.83 4.43 6.55
CA LEU A 22 15.56 5.34 7.44
C LEU A 22 15.53 4.88 8.90
N CYS A 23 14.38 4.41 9.38
CA CYS A 23 14.25 3.86 10.73
C CYS A 23 15.09 2.58 10.92
N LEU A 24 15.21 1.74 9.89
CA LEU A 24 15.91 0.45 9.96
C LEU A 24 17.38 0.51 9.53
N TYR A 25 17.91 1.66 9.10
CA TYR A 25 19.28 1.81 8.61
C TYR A 25 20.36 1.26 9.56
N LYS A 26 20.17 1.40 10.88
CA LYS A 26 21.11 0.88 11.90
C LYS A 26 20.90 -0.61 12.25
N GLN A 27 19.96 -1.29 11.60
CA GLN A 27 19.57 -2.68 11.85
C GLN A 27 19.58 -3.45 10.52
N PRO A 28 20.77 -3.73 9.95
CA PRO A 28 20.90 -4.21 8.56
C PRO A 28 20.14 -5.51 8.29
N TYR A 29 20.09 -6.44 9.25
CA TYR A 29 19.30 -7.67 9.10
C TYR A 29 17.79 -7.41 8.97
N TYR A 30 17.25 -6.51 9.80
CA TYR A 30 15.84 -6.11 9.71
C TYR A 30 15.56 -5.29 8.46
N LEU A 31 16.50 -4.45 8.01
CA LEU A 31 16.39 -3.73 6.75
C LEU A 31 16.39 -4.69 5.55
N GLY A 32 17.29 -5.68 5.53
CA GLY A 32 17.35 -6.70 4.49
C GLY A 32 16.06 -7.52 4.43
N GLY A 33 15.58 -8.01 5.57
CA GLY A 33 14.29 -8.70 5.68
C GLY A 33 13.13 -7.85 5.16
N TYR A 34 13.09 -6.56 5.53
CA TYR A 34 12.08 -5.63 5.04
C TYR A 34 12.08 -5.52 3.50
N LEU A 35 13.23 -5.29 2.88
CA LEU A 35 13.34 -5.10 1.42
C LEU A 35 12.92 -6.34 0.63
N VAL A 36 13.35 -7.53 1.09
CA VAL A 36 12.99 -8.81 0.46
C VAL A 36 11.49 -9.03 0.54
N PHE A 37 10.90 -8.89 1.73
CA PHE A 37 9.47 -9.15 1.91
C PHE A 37 8.58 -8.04 1.39
N PHE A 38 9.04 -6.79 1.31
CA PHE A 38 8.33 -5.73 0.60
C PHE A 38 8.20 -6.07 -0.88
N SER A 39 9.27 -6.58 -1.51
CA SER A 39 9.24 -7.04 -2.90
C SER A 39 8.26 -8.20 -3.09
N ILE A 40 8.26 -9.17 -2.16
CA ILE A 40 7.29 -10.28 -2.15
C ILE A 40 5.86 -9.74 -1.99
N ASN A 41 5.64 -8.76 -1.12
CA ASN A 41 4.34 -8.11 -0.94
C ASN A 41 3.81 -7.52 -2.26
N GLU A 42 4.67 -6.85 -3.02
CA GLU A 42 4.29 -6.29 -4.32
C GLU A 42 3.96 -7.35 -5.36
N VAL A 43 4.77 -8.41 -5.45
CA VAL A 43 4.49 -9.55 -6.33
C VAL A 43 3.16 -10.23 -5.94
N CYS A 44 2.90 -10.44 -4.65
CA CYS A 44 1.64 -10.97 -4.16
C CYS A 44 0.44 -10.09 -4.54
N ASN A 45 0.57 -8.75 -4.49
CA ASN A 45 -0.50 -7.85 -4.92
C ASN A 45 -0.85 -8.06 -6.40
N ILE A 46 0.17 -8.12 -7.27
CA ILE A 46 0.00 -8.34 -8.71
C ILE A 46 -0.67 -9.68 -8.99
N LEU A 47 -0.17 -10.76 -8.37
CA LEU A 47 -0.73 -12.10 -8.54
C LEU A 47 -2.20 -12.16 -8.10
N LEU A 48 -2.52 -11.58 -6.93
CA LEU A 48 -3.90 -11.56 -6.43
C LEU A 48 -4.84 -10.75 -7.32
N LYS A 49 -4.40 -9.60 -7.85
CA LYS A 49 -5.16 -8.83 -8.85
C LYS A 49 -5.47 -9.66 -10.09
N LEU A 50 -4.49 -10.42 -10.59
CA LEU A 50 -4.65 -11.27 -11.77
C LEU A 50 -5.54 -12.48 -11.52
N LEU A 51 -5.61 -12.97 -10.28
CA LEU A 51 -6.46 -14.10 -9.88
C LEU A 51 -7.91 -13.67 -9.62
N ILE A 52 -8.11 -12.61 -8.83
CA ILE A 52 -9.43 -12.17 -8.38
C ILE A 52 -10.15 -11.39 -9.49
N LYS A 53 -9.41 -10.54 -10.23
CA LYS A 53 -9.94 -9.72 -11.33
C LYS A 53 -11.15 -8.86 -10.97
N GLU A 54 -11.28 -8.46 -9.71
CA GLU A 54 -12.38 -7.62 -9.26
C GLU A 54 -12.29 -6.22 -9.87
N LYS A 55 -13.40 -5.71 -10.37
CA LYS A 55 -13.48 -4.38 -10.98
C LYS A 55 -13.30 -3.29 -9.92
N ARG A 56 -12.61 -2.21 -10.27
CA ARG A 56 -12.65 -0.97 -9.47
C ARG A 56 -14.08 -0.42 -9.41
N PRO A 57 -14.44 0.38 -8.39
CA PRO A 57 -15.72 1.06 -8.39
C PRO A 57 -15.82 1.92 -9.66
N ASP A 58 -16.86 1.73 -10.47
CA ASP A 58 -17.07 2.61 -11.61
C ASP A 58 -17.29 4.03 -11.08
N ASP A 59 -16.41 4.96 -11.46
CA ASP A 59 -16.86 6.28 -11.83
C ASP A 59 -17.99 6.07 -12.85
N GLY A 60 -19.24 6.37 -12.47
CA GLY A 60 -20.43 6.25 -13.32
C GLY A 60 -20.40 7.17 -14.56
N LEU A 61 -19.27 7.21 -15.25
CA LEU A 61 -18.96 7.92 -16.49
C LEU A 61 -18.80 6.95 -17.67
N ASN A 62 -18.66 5.63 -17.42
CA ASN A 62 -18.66 4.62 -18.48
C ASN A 62 -20.07 4.14 -18.90
N GLU A 63 -21.12 4.73 -18.33
CA GLU A 63 -22.49 4.67 -18.87
C GLU A 63 -22.98 6.07 -19.28
N ILE A 64 -22.11 6.91 -19.86
CA ILE A 64 -22.61 7.92 -20.78
C ILE A 64 -22.52 7.28 -22.17
N PRO A 65 -23.64 6.80 -22.74
CA PRO A 65 -23.67 6.52 -24.17
C PRO A 65 -23.13 7.75 -24.87
N ASN A 66 -22.17 7.58 -25.79
CA ASN A 66 -21.78 8.61 -26.74
C ASN A 66 -23.05 9.11 -27.44
N GLU A 67 -23.71 10.15 -26.92
CA GLU A 67 -24.75 10.94 -27.59
C GLU A 67 -25.37 11.97 -26.62
N ARG A 68 -24.77 13.17 -26.54
CA ARG A 68 -25.52 14.44 -26.55
C ARG A 68 -24.64 15.54 -27.18
N PRO A 69 -24.90 15.95 -28.43
CA PRO A 69 -24.02 16.88 -29.15
C PRO A 69 -24.00 18.33 -28.65
N ASN A 70 -24.73 18.72 -27.59
CA ASN A 70 -25.06 20.14 -27.37
C ASN A 70 -25.16 20.60 -25.90
N GLU A 71 -24.38 20.06 -24.96
CA GLU A 71 -24.31 20.63 -23.60
C GLU A 71 -23.11 21.58 -23.45
N ARG A 72 -23.41 22.82 -23.06
CA ARG A 72 -22.46 23.95 -22.95
C ARG A 72 -21.38 23.65 -21.90
N PRO A 73 -20.12 24.08 -22.09
CA PRO A 73 -19.05 23.82 -21.13
C PRO A 73 -19.18 24.76 -19.94
N ASN A 74 -20.05 24.43 -18.98
CA ASN A 74 -20.05 25.04 -17.66
C ASN A 74 -19.45 24.07 -16.64
N GLU A 75 -18.11 24.16 -16.54
CA GLU A 75 -17.40 24.15 -15.26
C GLU A 75 -17.72 23.01 -14.28
N ARG A 76 -17.79 21.77 -14.78
CA ARG A 76 -17.36 20.63 -13.98
C ARG A 76 -15.85 20.52 -14.12
N THR A 77 -15.12 21.19 -13.22
CA THR A 77 -13.78 20.74 -12.80
C THR A 77 -13.89 19.45 -11.97
N VAL A 78 -14.70 18.50 -12.45
CA VAL A 78 -14.65 17.11 -12.04
C VAL A 78 -13.32 16.64 -12.59
N PHE A 79 -12.30 16.73 -11.73
CA PHE A 79 -11.02 16.06 -11.89
C PHE A 79 -11.29 14.74 -12.62
N ASN A 80 -10.72 14.61 -13.82
CA ASN A 80 -10.85 13.41 -14.61
C ASN A 80 -9.68 12.49 -14.25
N PRO A 81 -9.81 11.61 -13.24
CA PRO A 81 -8.72 10.73 -12.80
C PRO A 81 -8.22 9.80 -13.92
N SER A 82 -9.00 9.64 -15.00
CA SER A 82 -8.65 8.82 -16.16
C SER A 82 -7.43 9.31 -16.93
N ILE A 83 -7.04 10.59 -16.83
CA ILE A 83 -5.88 11.13 -17.58
C ILE A 83 -4.55 10.54 -17.08
N PHE A 84 -4.51 10.01 -15.85
CA PHE A 84 -3.33 9.35 -15.29
C PHE A 84 -3.45 7.81 -15.25
N ASP A 85 -4.56 7.27 -15.72
CA ASP A 85 -4.93 5.86 -15.54
C ASP A 85 -5.05 5.17 -16.90
N ASN A 86 -3.92 5.02 -17.60
CA ASN A 86 -3.77 3.96 -18.60
C ASN A 86 -3.60 2.63 -17.85
N ASN A 87 -4.62 2.23 -17.08
CA ASN A 87 -4.61 1.00 -16.28
C ASN A 87 -4.67 -0.21 -17.22
N GLU A 88 -3.52 -0.62 -17.72
CA GLU A 88 -3.35 -1.86 -18.46
C GLU A 88 -2.95 -2.99 -17.51
N GLY A 89 -3.17 -4.23 -17.93
CA GLY A 89 -2.78 -5.40 -17.15
C GLY A 89 -3.44 -5.49 -15.77
N ALA A 90 -2.64 -5.77 -14.73
CA ALA A 90 -3.14 -5.99 -13.38
C ALA A 90 -3.75 -4.74 -12.74
N ASP A 91 -3.34 -3.54 -13.17
CA ASP A 91 -3.81 -2.29 -12.57
C ASP A 91 -5.24 -1.93 -12.95
N LYS A 92 -5.84 -2.60 -13.94
CA LYS A 92 -7.28 -2.49 -14.22
C LYS A 92 -8.14 -2.99 -13.05
N TYR A 93 -7.62 -3.91 -12.24
CA TYR A 93 -8.35 -4.53 -11.15
C TYR A 93 -8.20 -3.74 -9.84
N GLY A 94 -9.25 -3.74 -9.02
CA GLY A 94 -9.32 -3.02 -7.76
C GLY A 94 -8.87 -3.84 -6.55
N MET A 95 -9.10 -5.15 -6.55
CA MET A 95 -8.75 -5.99 -5.40
C MET A 95 -7.44 -6.75 -5.61
N PRO A 96 -6.53 -6.78 -4.62
CA PRO A 96 -6.45 -5.90 -3.44
C PRO A 96 -5.83 -4.53 -3.77
N SER A 97 -6.18 -3.52 -2.97
CA SER A 97 -5.56 -2.18 -3.09
C SER A 97 -4.08 -2.24 -2.73
N HIS A 98 -3.22 -1.97 -3.72
CA HIS A 98 -1.75 -1.92 -3.59
C HIS A 98 -1.33 -1.01 -2.43
N HIS A 99 -1.79 0.25 -2.41
CA HIS A 99 -1.33 1.19 -1.40
C HIS A 99 -1.71 0.79 0.02
N THR A 100 -2.93 0.29 0.24
CA THR A 100 -3.32 -0.16 1.59
C THR A 100 -2.53 -1.39 1.99
N GLN A 101 -2.27 -2.31 1.07
CA GLN A 101 -1.44 -3.48 1.33
C GLN A 101 -0.01 -3.08 1.74
N SER A 102 0.68 -2.25 0.96
CA SER A 102 2.05 -1.82 1.28
C SER A 102 2.12 -0.96 2.55
N LEU A 103 1.12 -0.10 2.80
CA LEU A 103 1.06 0.71 4.03
C LEU A 103 0.92 -0.17 5.28
N PHE A 104 0.02 -1.15 5.26
CA PHE A 104 -0.18 -2.05 6.40
C PHE A 104 1.00 -3.03 6.57
N PHE A 105 1.63 -3.47 5.48
CA PHE A 105 2.87 -4.23 5.53
C PHE A 105 3.96 -3.44 6.28
N SER A 106 4.28 -2.22 5.83
CA SER A 106 5.32 -1.40 6.44
C SER A 106 5.00 -1.01 7.89
N CYS A 107 3.72 -0.68 8.17
CA CYS A 107 3.26 -0.34 9.51
C CYS A 107 3.46 -1.48 10.50
N VAL A 108 2.96 -2.68 10.17
CA VAL A 108 3.08 -3.87 11.03
C VAL A 108 4.55 -4.25 11.21
N TYR A 109 5.32 -4.34 10.12
CA TYR A 109 6.73 -4.72 10.20
C TYR A 109 7.55 -3.75 11.04
N LEU A 110 7.39 -2.44 10.80
CA LEU A 110 8.14 -1.42 11.53
C LEU A 110 7.73 -1.36 13.01
N TYR A 111 6.43 -1.46 13.31
CA TYR A 111 5.94 -1.48 14.68
C TYR A 111 6.50 -2.67 15.46
N LEU A 112 6.51 -3.87 14.88
CA LEU A 112 7.05 -5.06 15.55
C LEU A 112 8.57 -4.96 15.76
N THR A 113 9.28 -4.28 14.86
CA THR A 113 10.74 -4.11 14.93
C THR A 113 11.16 -3.01 15.91
N LYS A 114 10.48 -1.86 15.92
CA LYS A 114 10.87 -0.68 16.73
C LYS A 114 10.06 -0.51 18.01
N LYS A 115 8.79 -0.93 18.00
CA LYS A 115 7.83 -0.74 19.10
C LYS A 115 7.63 0.72 19.53
N TYR A 116 7.87 1.67 18.63
CA TYR A 116 7.66 3.09 18.92
C TYR A 116 6.19 3.46 18.66
N THR A 117 5.42 3.61 19.74
CA THR A 117 3.97 3.94 19.67
C THR A 117 3.70 5.26 18.96
N TRP A 118 4.57 6.26 19.10
CA TRP A 118 4.40 7.55 18.43
C TRP A 118 4.48 7.43 16.90
N LEU A 119 5.38 6.57 16.38
CA LEU A 119 5.46 6.28 14.94
C LEU A 119 4.18 5.60 14.46
N LEU A 120 3.66 4.66 15.25
CA LEU A 120 2.40 3.98 14.94
C LEU A 120 1.23 4.98 14.82
N LEU A 121 1.15 5.99 15.71
CA LEU A 121 0.11 7.01 15.66
C LEU A 121 0.20 7.86 14.39
N ILE A 122 1.40 8.33 14.05
CA ILE A 122 1.62 9.12 12.82
C ILE A 122 1.29 8.28 11.58
N GLN A 123 1.73 7.02 11.55
CA GLN A 123 1.43 6.12 10.45
C GLN A 123 -0.06 5.83 10.33
N SER A 124 -0.75 5.59 11.44
CA SER A 124 -2.21 5.37 11.46
C SER A 124 -2.97 6.57 10.90
N PHE A 125 -2.52 7.79 11.19
CA PHE A 125 -3.10 9.01 10.62
C PHE A 125 -2.95 9.08 9.10
N ILE A 126 -1.76 8.81 8.57
CA ILE A 126 -1.50 8.80 7.11
C ILE A 126 -2.28 7.67 6.41
N ILE A 127 -2.39 6.50 7.04
CA ILE A 127 -3.21 5.39 6.57
C ILE A 127 -4.68 5.83 6.46
N GLY A 128 -5.21 6.50 7.50
CA GLY A 128 -6.57 7.04 7.49
C GLY A 128 -6.82 8.02 6.35
N ILE A 129 -5.89 8.95 6.11
CA ILE A 129 -5.94 9.88 4.96
C ILE A 129 -5.97 9.10 3.65
N THR A 130 -5.15 8.06 3.51
CA THR A 130 -5.04 7.28 2.27
C THR A 130 -6.30 6.47 2.00
N ILE A 131 -6.86 5.81 3.03
CA ILE A 131 -8.12 5.07 2.93
C ILE A 131 -9.25 6.03 2.53
N TYR A 132 -9.37 7.17 3.23
CA TYR A 132 -10.37 8.18 2.93
C TYR A 132 -10.25 8.70 1.49
N GLN A 133 -9.02 9.03 1.07
CA GLN A 133 -8.73 9.49 -0.28
C GLN A 133 -9.13 8.46 -1.33
N ARG A 134 -8.80 7.17 -1.15
CA ARG A 134 -9.12 6.11 -2.11
C ARG A 134 -10.60 5.82 -2.22
N TYR A 135 -11.29 5.89 -1.10
CA TYR A 135 -12.73 5.73 -1.05
C TYR A 135 -13.45 6.89 -1.76
N ILE A 136 -13.13 8.13 -1.40
CA ILE A 136 -13.83 9.30 -1.96
C ILE A 136 -13.53 9.53 -3.45
N THR A 137 -12.33 9.16 -3.90
CA THR A 137 -11.94 9.22 -5.32
C THR A 137 -12.40 8.01 -6.12
N LYS A 138 -13.22 7.12 -5.52
CA LYS A 138 -13.77 5.91 -6.15
C LYS A 138 -12.71 5.00 -6.78
N ARG A 139 -11.49 5.05 -6.26
CA ARG A 139 -10.42 4.17 -6.75
C ARG A 139 -10.60 2.75 -6.26
N HIS A 140 -11.14 2.60 -5.05
CA HIS A 140 -11.33 1.32 -4.38
C HIS A 140 -12.59 1.32 -3.52
N THR A 141 -13.27 0.17 -3.42
CA THR A 141 -14.34 -0.03 -2.43
C THR A 141 -13.74 -0.21 -1.03
N ILE A 142 -14.59 -0.15 0.02
CA ILE A 142 -14.13 -0.41 1.39
C ILE A 142 -13.62 -1.84 1.53
N GLU A 143 -14.26 -2.82 0.89
CA GLU A 143 -13.85 -4.23 0.88
C GLU A 143 -12.45 -4.38 0.26
N GLN A 144 -12.19 -3.72 -0.88
CA GLN A 144 -10.88 -3.74 -1.53
C GLN A 144 -9.77 -3.15 -0.67
N LEU A 145 -10.09 -2.09 0.08
CA LEU A 145 -9.17 -1.47 1.03
C LEU A 145 -8.89 -2.41 2.21
N MET A 146 -9.93 -3.01 2.78
CA MET A 146 -9.85 -3.96 3.92
C MET A 146 -9.07 -5.22 3.57
N VAL A 147 -9.31 -5.82 2.39
CA VAL A 147 -8.58 -7.00 1.91
C VAL A 147 -7.10 -6.67 1.72
N GLY A 148 -6.79 -5.51 1.11
CA GLY A 148 -5.40 -5.03 1.01
C GLY A 148 -4.75 -4.87 2.38
N SER A 149 -5.42 -4.21 3.32
CA SER A 149 -4.94 -4.04 4.70
C SER A 149 -4.65 -5.39 5.38
N LEU A 150 -5.56 -6.35 5.28
CA LEU A 150 -5.42 -7.68 5.87
C LEU A 150 -4.20 -8.43 5.30
N ILE A 151 -4.09 -8.48 3.96
CA ILE A 151 -2.95 -9.15 3.29
C ILE A 151 -1.63 -8.49 3.70
N GLY A 152 -1.57 -7.16 3.65
CA GLY A 152 -0.39 -6.39 4.04
C GLY A 152 0.05 -6.69 5.47
N SER A 153 -0.90 -6.68 6.41
CA SER A 153 -0.63 -7.03 7.82
C SER A 153 -0.12 -8.45 8.00
N ILE A 154 -0.71 -9.43 7.30
CA ILE A 154 -0.27 -10.82 7.37
C ILE A 154 1.18 -10.95 6.87
N ILE A 155 1.47 -10.41 5.68
CA ILE A 155 2.83 -10.47 5.10
C ILE A 155 3.83 -9.73 6.01
N GLY A 156 3.46 -8.57 6.56
CA GLY A 156 4.30 -7.80 7.47
C GLY A 156 4.62 -8.56 8.76
N TYR A 157 3.64 -9.25 9.34
CA TYR A 157 3.84 -10.09 10.53
C TYR A 157 4.73 -11.30 10.23
N VAL A 158 4.46 -12.03 9.15
CA VAL A 158 5.26 -13.19 8.72
C VAL A 158 6.70 -12.78 8.42
N SER A 159 6.89 -11.64 7.75
CA SER A 159 8.20 -11.07 7.47
C SER A 159 9.00 -10.79 8.75
N TYR A 160 8.38 -10.17 9.76
CA TYR A 160 9.02 -9.91 11.05
C TYR A 160 9.45 -11.21 11.74
N ILE A 161 8.55 -12.19 11.84
CA ILE A 161 8.84 -13.48 12.50
C ILE A 161 9.99 -14.20 11.79
N THR A 162 9.93 -14.27 10.46
CA THR A 162 10.95 -14.95 9.64
C THR A 162 12.31 -14.26 9.80
N THR A 163 12.34 -12.93 9.74
CA THR A 163 13.58 -12.15 9.90
C THR A 163 14.17 -12.31 11.30
N LYS A 164 13.33 -12.27 12.33
CA LYS A 164 13.76 -12.48 13.71
C LYS A 164 14.33 -13.89 13.92
N GLN A 165 13.70 -14.91 13.35
CA GLN A 165 14.18 -16.29 13.41
C GLN A 165 15.51 -16.46 12.68
N TYR A 166 15.67 -15.84 11.51
CA TYR A 166 16.93 -15.82 10.78
C TYR A 166 18.06 -15.21 11.61
N ILE A 167 17.83 -14.05 12.22
CA ILE A 167 18.82 -13.39 13.11
C ILE A 167 19.21 -14.31 14.25
N TYR A 168 18.24 -14.94 14.93
CA TYR A 168 18.51 -15.85 16.04
C TYR A 168 19.42 -17.02 15.62
N HIS A 169 19.17 -17.62 14.46
CA HIS A 169 20.02 -18.71 13.95
C HIS A 169 21.44 -18.22 13.59
N CYS A 170 21.58 -17.03 12.99
CA CYS A 170 22.88 -16.46 12.68
C CYS A 170 23.70 -16.12 13.94
N SER A 171 23.06 -15.61 14.98
CA SER A 171 23.70 -15.33 16.27
C SER A 171 24.14 -16.62 16.98
N ALA A 172 23.24 -17.61 17.07
CA ALA A 172 23.57 -18.90 17.68
C ALA A 172 24.67 -19.66 16.93
N PHE A 173 24.82 -19.43 15.62
CA PHE A 173 25.92 -19.99 14.84
C PHE A 173 27.26 -19.32 15.17
N HIS A 174 27.31 -17.98 15.30
CA HIS A 174 28.52 -17.26 15.71
C HIS A 174 29.01 -17.71 17.09
N ASP A 175 28.10 -17.82 18.06
CA ASP A 175 28.43 -18.28 19.42
C ASP A 175 29.05 -19.69 19.43
N LYS A 176 28.67 -20.57 18.49
CA LYS A 176 29.21 -21.94 18.38
C LYS A 176 30.60 -22.01 17.75
N ILE A 177 30.94 -21.10 16.86
CA ILE A 177 32.24 -21.11 16.15
C ILE A 177 33.30 -20.25 16.84
N GLY A 178 32.95 -19.55 17.91
CA GLY A 178 33.89 -18.79 18.74
C GLY A 178 34.53 -17.59 18.04
N ILE A 179 33.81 -16.99 17.07
CA ILE A 179 34.21 -15.78 16.34
C ILE A 179 33.37 -14.60 16.83
#